data_AF-A0A8B5XFW2-F1
#
_entry.id   AF-A0A8B5XFW2-F1
#
_cell.length_a   1.000
_cell.length_b   1.000
_cell.length_c   1.000
_cell.angle_alpha   90.00
_cell.angle_beta   90.00
_cell.angle_gamma   90.00
#
_symmetry.space_group_name_H-M   'P 1'
#
loop_
_entity.id
_entity.type
_entity.pdbx_description
1 polymer ?
#
loop_
_entity_poly.entity_id
_entity_poly.type
_entity_poly.pdbx_seq_one_letter_code
_entity_poly.pdbx_strand_id
1 'polypeptide(L)'
;MRVVTKSIVRGISRGTISSGDDRFIVWSIVFYSTRSPVFNILIILIAYLLVIAMLAIGVVGPYPGAIRPMFRAPKQFIRLLISRRLRQNHALEHATINVIEQRYRTRGVIGMPDMNGFHLRGRISPDTVISATQEAFRRLKRGEVDLAWNRRCPTSLVGTQMLLTVVLLIVVMAIWREFTAPPLLIALLAGALLGPPISPFLQRWLLVDPDLESLQFRDVEVRQPTGRLAMLSFFVYSPLFVRTAVVPQGRGKGGEVTLITSDQEEIEAGSYRLRD
;
A
#
# COMPACT_ATOMS: atom_id res chain seq x y z
N MET A 1 37.77 -53.17 -23.39
CA MET A 1 37.85 -51.98 -24.27
C MET A 1 37.30 -52.37 -25.64
N ARG A 2 36.33 -51.61 -26.17
CA ARG A 2 35.49 -51.83 -27.37
C ARG A 2 34.32 -52.82 -27.22
N VAL A 3 33.13 -52.26 -27.00
CA VAL A 3 31.85 -52.92 -27.29
C VAL A 3 31.05 -52.02 -28.23
N VAL A 4 31.03 -52.46 -29.49
CA VAL A 4 29.88 -52.53 -30.42
C VAL A 4 29.04 -51.26 -30.63
N THR A 5 29.45 -50.48 -31.62
CA THR A 5 28.60 -49.57 -32.40
C THR A 5 27.80 -50.38 -33.41
N LYS A 6 26.56 -50.77 -33.07
CA LYS A 6 25.51 -51.18 -34.03
C LYS A 6 24.22 -51.44 -33.26
N SER A 7 23.24 -50.56 -33.41
CA SER A 7 21.79 -50.86 -33.41
C SER A 7 20.96 -49.68 -32.89
N ILE A 8 20.79 -48.63 -33.70
CA ILE A 8 19.55 -47.83 -33.72
C ILE A 8 19.28 -47.38 -35.17
N VAL A 9 19.22 -48.35 -36.09
CA VAL A 9 18.62 -48.17 -37.42
C VAL A 9 17.93 -49.50 -37.77
N ARG A 10 16.76 -49.73 -37.20
CA ARG A 10 15.77 -50.71 -37.67
C ARG A 10 14.49 -50.54 -36.86
N GLY A 11 13.62 -49.69 -37.40
CA GLY A 11 12.31 -49.40 -36.85
C GLY A 11 11.55 -48.39 -37.69
N ILE A 12 11.78 -48.36 -39.01
CA ILE A 12 10.96 -47.60 -39.96
C ILE A 12 10.35 -48.62 -40.91
N SER A 13 9.20 -49.15 -40.49
CA SER A 13 8.30 -49.90 -41.36
C SER A 13 6.90 -49.79 -40.78
N ARG A 14 6.10 -48.94 -41.44
CA ARG A 14 4.63 -48.87 -41.40
C ARG A 14 4.01 -48.18 -40.18
N GLY A 15 3.72 -46.91 -40.39
CA GLY A 15 2.78 -46.11 -39.61
C GLY A 15 2.77 -44.71 -40.20
N THR A 16 1.80 -44.41 -41.05
CA THR A 16 1.49 -43.06 -41.53
C THR A 16 1.25 -42.16 -40.32
N ILE A 17 2.25 -41.35 -39.95
CA ILE A 17 2.13 -40.31 -38.94
C ILE A 17 2.15 -38.96 -39.66
N SER A 18 1.10 -38.20 -39.40
CA SER A 18 0.77 -36.87 -39.91
C SER A 18 1.98 -35.93 -39.98
N SER A 19 2.29 -35.41 -41.18
CA SER A 19 3.37 -34.44 -41.44
C SER A 19 3.08 -33.01 -40.91
N GLY A 20 2.19 -32.87 -39.93
CA GLY A 20 1.77 -31.61 -39.33
C GLY A 20 2.40 -31.31 -37.97
N ASP A 21 2.62 -32.33 -37.14
CA ASP A 21 2.97 -32.14 -35.71
C ASP A 21 4.48 -32.15 -35.43
N ASP A 22 5.27 -32.86 -36.24
CA ASP A 22 6.71 -33.01 -35.99
C ASP A 22 7.47 -31.69 -36.11
N ARG A 23 6.98 -30.77 -36.95
CA ARG A 23 7.54 -29.43 -37.05
C ARG A 23 7.31 -28.62 -35.78
N PHE A 24 6.15 -28.74 -35.14
CA PHE A 24 5.87 -28.05 -33.88
C PHE A 24 6.77 -28.56 -32.75
N ILE A 25 6.95 -29.88 -32.65
CA ILE A 25 7.78 -30.52 -31.62
C ILE A 25 9.26 -30.16 -31.82
N VAL A 26 9.77 -30.27 -33.06
CA VAL A 26 11.17 -29.93 -33.38
C VAL A 26 11.44 -28.44 -33.16
N TRP A 27 10.52 -27.55 -33.56
CA TRP A 27 10.65 -26.12 -33.26
C TRP A 27 10.60 -25.86 -31.75
N SER A 28 9.71 -26.51 -30.98
CA SER A 28 9.67 -26.33 -29.53
C SER A 28 10.94 -26.82 -28.82
N ILE A 29 11.56 -27.93 -29.26
CA ILE A 29 12.83 -28.44 -28.71
C ILE A 29 14.02 -27.56 -29.10
N VAL A 30 14.08 -27.09 -30.36
CA VAL A 30 15.12 -26.16 -30.82
C VAL A 30 14.99 -24.81 -30.12
N PHE A 31 13.78 -24.28 -29.94
CA PHE A 31 13.54 -23.02 -29.23
C PHE A 31 13.84 -23.12 -27.73
N TYR A 32 13.63 -24.30 -27.12
CA TYR A 32 14.03 -24.57 -25.73
C TYR A 32 15.56 -24.69 -25.59
N SER A 33 16.23 -25.24 -26.60
CA SER A 33 17.66 -25.53 -26.59
C SER A 33 18.55 -24.34 -26.96
N THR A 34 18.05 -23.30 -27.62
CA THR A 34 18.85 -22.13 -28.06
C THR A 34 18.71 -20.88 -27.20
N ARG A 35 17.86 -20.86 -26.17
CA ARG A 35 17.85 -19.76 -25.21
C ARG A 35 19.01 -19.92 -24.24
N SER A 36 20.12 -19.23 -24.52
CA SER A 36 21.21 -19.14 -23.58
C SER A 36 20.68 -18.63 -22.23
N PRO A 37 21.19 -19.13 -21.09
CA PRO A 37 20.80 -18.64 -19.77
C PRO A 37 20.99 -17.12 -19.65
N VAL A 38 21.96 -16.56 -20.40
CA VAL A 38 22.21 -15.12 -20.54
C VAL A 38 21.00 -14.37 -21.11
N PHE A 39 20.30 -14.93 -22.10
CA PHE A 39 19.10 -14.31 -22.68
C PHE A 39 17.96 -14.22 -21.67
N ASN A 40 17.73 -15.27 -20.89
CA ASN A 40 16.70 -15.27 -19.84
C ASN A 40 17.06 -14.27 -18.71
N ILE A 41 18.33 -14.23 -18.30
CA ILE A 41 18.82 -13.26 -17.31
C ILE A 41 18.62 -11.83 -17.81
N LEU A 42 18.95 -11.55 -19.08
CA LEU A 42 18.79 -10.23 -19.68
C LEU A 42 17.31 -9.81 -19.72
N ILE A 43 16.39 -10.71 -20.07
CA ILE A 43 14.96 -10.38 -20.04
C ILE A 43 14.48 -10.12 -18.62
N ILE A 44 14.86 -10.94 -17.64
CA ILE A 44 14.50 -10.73 -16.24
C ILE A 44 15.01 -9.37 -15.75
N LEU A 45 16.24 -9.00 -16.12
CA LEU A 45 16.82 -7.70 -15.80
C LEU A 45 16.04 -6.55 -16.45
N ILE A 46 15.67 -6.66 -17.73
CA ILE A 46 14.87 -5.65 -18.43
C ILE A 46 13.47 -5.54 -17.81
N ALA A 47 12.83 -6.66 -17.49
CA ALA A 47 11.53 -6.70 -16.80
C ALA A 47 11.60 -5.99 -15.44
N TYR A 48 12.64 -6.29 -14.67
CA TYR A 48 12.93 -5.67 -13.39
C TYR A 48 13.15 -4.15 -13.52
N LEU A 49 13.95 -3.71 -14.50
CA LEU A 49 14.18 -2.30 -14.78
C LEU A 49 12.91 -1.58 -15.25
N LEU A 50 12.06 -2.22 -16.06
CA LEU A 50 10.76 -1.69 -16.49
C LEU A 50 9.80 -1.49 -15.32
N VAL A 51 9.75 -2.44 -14.39
CA VAL A 51 8.91 -2.34 -13.19
C VAL A 51 9.43 -1.23 -12.28
N ILE A 52 10.74 -1.13 -12.08
CA ILE A 52 11.35 -0.01 -11.35
C ILE A 52 11.06 1.32 -12.03
N ALA A 53 11.16 1.39 -13.36
CA ALA A 53 10.87 2.59 -14.12
C ALA A 53 9.38 2.97 -14.02
N MET A 54 8.45 2.02 -14.09
CA MET A 54 7.01 2.29 -13.91
C MET A 54 6.67 2.74 -12.49
N LEU A 55 7.28 2.12 -11.48
CA LEU A 55 7.14 2.56 -10.10
C LEU A 55 7.75 3.96 -9.91
N ALA A 56 8.89 4.25 -10.52
CA ALA A 56 9.52 5.57 -10.50
C ALA A 56 8.65 6.64 -11.21
N ILE A 57 8.09 6.35 -12.38
CA ILE A 57 7.28 7.31 -13.15
C ILE A 57 5.91 7.52 -12.47
N GLY A 58 5.25 6.46 -12.01
CA GLY A 58 3.92 6.54 -11.38
C GLY A 58 3.93 7.06 -9.94
N VAL A 59 5.02 6.87 -9.20
CA VAL A 59 5.12 7.25 -7.77
C VAL A 59 6.06 8.44 -7.55
N VAL A 60 7.22 8.48 -8.21
CA VAL A 60 8.25 9.51 -7.98
C VAL A 60 8.03 10.75 -8.85
N GLY A 61 7.54 10.57 -10.08
CA GLY A 61 7.27 11.66 -11.03
C GLY A 61 6.40 12.79 -10.44
N PRO A 62 5.19 12.51 -9.93
CA PRO A 62 4.34 13.53 -9.33
C PRO A 62 4.70 13.89 -7.88
N TYR A 63 5.57 13.11 -7.22
CA TYR A 63 5.89 13.25 -5.79
C TYR A 63 7.38 12.98 -5.50
N PRO A 64 8.28 13.95 -5.71
CA PRO A 64 9.71 13.78 -5.41
C PRO A 64 9.99 13.40 -3.94
N GLY A 65 9.06 13.67 -3.01
CA GLY A 65 9.11 13.22 -1.62
C GLY A 65 8.69 11.76 -1.36
N ALA A 66 8.21 11.03 -2.37
CA ALA A 66 7.67 9.67 -2.25
C ALA A 66 8.72 8.54 -2.33
N ILE A 67 9.99 8.86 -2.61
CA ILE A 67 11.08 7.87 -2.76
C ILE A 67 11.21 7.00 -1.49
N ARG A 68 11.25 7.60 -0.30
CA ARG A 68 11.38 6.83 0.96
C ARG A 68 10.11 6.01 1.30
N PRO A 69 8.88 6.57 1.19
CA PRO A 69 7.65 5.79 1.33
C PRO A 69 7.53 4.60 0.38
N MET A 70 8.03 4.71 -0.85
CA MET A 70 7.95 3.65 -1.86
C MET A 70 8.61 2.35 -1.39
N PHE A 71 9.80 2.42 -0.78
CA PHE A 71 10.48 1.22 -0.25
C PHE A 71 9.76 0.60 0.96
N ARG A 72 8.94 1.38 1.68
CA ARG A 72 8.17 0.90 2.83
C ARG A 72 6.75 0.43 2.46
N ALA A 73 6.29 0.78 1.26
CA ALA A 73 4.93 0.52 0.81
C ALA A 73 4.54 -0.98 0.88
N PRO A 74 5.37 -1.96 0.50
CA PRO A 74 5.00 -3.38 0.59
C PRO A 74 4.68 -3.81 2.03
N LYS A 75 5.58 -3.51 2.97
CA LYS A 75 5.40 -3.85 4.38
C LYS A 75 4.19 -3.12 4.96
N GLN A 76 4.02 -1.85 4.60
CA GLN A 76 2.90 -1.03 5.08
C GLN A 76 1.55 -1.54 4.54
N PHE A 77 1.49 -1.96 3.28
CA PHE A 77 0.30 -2.54 2.66
C PHE A 77 -0.14 -3.81 3.41
N ILE A 78 0.80 -4.72 3.69
CA ILE A 78 0.51 -5.93 4.48
C ILE A 78 -0.02 -5.57 5.87
N ARG A 79 0.59 -4.58 6.54
CA ARG A 79 0.11 -4.12 7.87
C ARG A 79 -1.31 -3.57 7.80
N LEU A 80 -1.69 -2.88 6.73
CA LEU A 80 -3.05 -2.34 6.54
C LEU A 80 -4.08 -3.45 6.39
N LEU A 81 -3.73 -4.55 5.70
CA LEU A 81 -4.63 -5.71 5.58
C LEU A 81 -4.93 -6.34 6.95
N ILE A 82 -3.96 -6.37 7.86
CA ILE A 82 -4.05 -7.11 9.13
C ILE A 82 -4.56 -6.21 10.27
N SER A 83 -4.26 -4.91 10.27
CA SER A 83 -4.52 -4.02 11.41
C SER A 83 -5.66 -3.03 11.15
N ARG A 84 -6.80 -3.25 11.81
CA ARG A 84 -7.93 -2.30 11.82
C ARG A 84 -7.51 -0.91 12.28
N ARG A 85 -6.77 -0.82 13.39
CA ARG A 85 -6.29 0.46 13.95
C ARG A 85 -5.45 1.25 12.94
N LEU A 86 -4.59 0.57 12.19
CA LEU A 86 -3.80 1.21 11.15
C LEU A 86 -4.69 1.72 10.00
N ARG A 87 -5.73 0.96 9.61
CA ARG A 87 -6.71 1.39 8.60
C ARG A 87 -7.53 2.60 9.03
N GLN A 88 -7.88 2.71 10.32
CA GLN A 88 -8.58 3.88 10.86
C GLN A 88 -7.69 5.13 10.84
N ASN A 89 -6.42 4.99 11.24
CA ASN A 89 -5.47 6.09 11.14
C ASN A 89 -5.18 6.48 9.67
N HIS A 90 -5.17 5.51 8.76
CA HIS A 90 -5.05 5.75 7.32
C HIS A 90 -6.27 6.49 6.76
N ALA A 91 -7.48 6.16 7.21
CA ALA A 91 -8.69 6.90 6.88
C ALA A 91 -8.61 8.36 7.31
N LEU A 92 -8.20 8.61 8.56
CA LEU A 92 -8.06 9.96 9.09
C LEU A 92 -6.94 10.74 8.40
N GLU A 93 -5.82 10.09 8.04
CA GLU A 93 -4.75 10.69 7.24
C GLU A 93 -5.28 11.16 5.87
N HIS A 94 -5.96 10.27 5.14
CA HIS A 94 -6.55 10.60 3.85
C HIS A 94 -7.56 11.75 3.96
N ALA A 95 -8.45 11.70 4.96
CA ALA A 95 -9.42 12.76 5.17
C ALA A 95 -8.76 14.09 5.52
N THR A 96 -7.69 14.08 6.30
CA THR A 96 -6.91 15.28 6.62
C THR A 96 -6.31 15.88 5.36
N ILE A 97 -5.68 15.06 4.50
CA ILE A 97 -5.12 15.54 3.23
C ILE A 97 -6.21 16.08 2.31
N ASN A 98 -7.34 15.39 2.20
CA ASN A 98 -8.47 15.84 1.37
C ASN A 98 -9.03 17.18 1.86
N VAL A 99 -9.17 17.38 3.18
CA VAL A 99 -9.57 18.66 3.77
C VAL A 99 -8.53 19.75 3.49
N ILE A 100 -7.23 19.45 3.62
CA ILE A 100 -6.15 20.38 3.30
C ILE A 100 -6.27 20.86 1.85
N GLU A 101 -6.47 19.93 0.92
CA GLU A 101 -6.55 20.25 -0.50
C GLU A 101 -7.83 21.00 -0.87
N GLN A 102 -8.97 20.65 -0.27
CA GLN A 102 -10.25 21.31 -0.47
C GLN A 102 -10.25 22.74 0.08
N ARG A 103 -9.81 22.91 1.33
CA ARG A 103 -9.97 24.17 2.08
C ARG A 103 -8.80 25.14 1.89
N TYR A 104 -7.57 24.62 1.85
CA TYR A 104 -6.35 25.43 1.82
C TYR A 104 -5.67 25.42 0.45
N ARG A 105 -6.23 24.71 -0.54
CA ARG A 105 -5.72 24.58 -1.93
C ARG A 105 -4.24 24.17 -2.01
N THR A 106 -3.72 23.58 -0.94
CA THR A 106 -2.32 23.19 -0.81
C THR A 106 -2.18 21.76 -1.33
N ARG A 107 -1.53 21.61 -2.49
CA ARG A 107 -1.24 20.30 -3.09
C ARG A 107 0.14 19.81 -2.68
N GLY A 108 0.38 18.52 -2.87
CA GLY A 108 1.70 17.92 -2.62
C GLY A 108 1.97 17.56 -1.17
N VAL A 109 0.92 17.54 -0.32
CA VAL A 109 1.00 16.90 0.99
C VAL A 109 0.92 15.39 0.81
N ILE A 110 1.89 14.69 1.38
CA ILE A 110 1.98 13.23 1.35
C ILE A 110 1.86 12.75 2.79
N GLY A 111 1.04 11.72 3.01
CA GLY A 111 0.91 11.10 4.31
C GLY A 111 1.45 9.67 4.39
N MET A 112 1.61 9.20 5.61
CA MET A 112 1.94 7.82 5.93
C MET A 112 1.32 7.44 7.28
N PRO A 113 0.47 6.40 7.34
CA PRO A 113 -0.20 6.06 8.57
C PRO A 113 0.72 5.26 9.50
N ASP A 114 0.46 5.35 10.80
CA ASP A 114 1.12 4.53 11.82
C ASP A 114 0.10 4.06 12.88
N MET A 115 0.50 3.21 13.82
CA MET A 115 -0.39 2.66 14.84
C MET A 115 -0.94 3.73 15.79
N ASN A 116 -0.17 4.77 16.06
CA ASN A 116 -0.51 5.81 17.04
C ASN A 116 -0.83 7.16 16.40
N GLY A 117 -1.10 7.16 15.09
CA GLY A 117 -1.25 8.41 14.35
C GLY A 117 -0.89 8.29 12.89
N PHE A 118 -0.45 9.40 12.30
CA PHE A 118 0.06 9.43 10.94
C PHE A 118 1.05 10.58 10.74
N HIS A 119 1.97 10.40 9.81
CA HIS A 119 2.92 11.43 9.41
C HIS A 119 2.38 12.18 8.20
N LEU A 120 2.59 13.50 8.17
CA LEU A 120 2.38 14.34 7.00
C LEU A 120 3.68 15.03 6.61
N ARG A 121 3.89 15.18 5.30
CA ARG A 121 5.01 15.92 4.72
C ARG A 121 4.53 16.81 3.60
N GLY A 122 4.97 18.06 3.60
CA GLY A 122 4.65 19.04 2.58
C GLY A 122 4.88 20.45 3.10
N ARG A 123 4.67 21.45 2.24
CA ARG A 123 4.71 22.87 2.62
C ARG A 123 3.41 23.25 3.32
N ILE A 124 3.27 22.83 4.58
CA ILE A 124 2.06 23.06 5.39
C ILE A 124 2.41 23.43 6.83
N SER A 125 1.68 24.38 7.41
CA SER A 125 1.88 24.77 8.81
C SER A 125 1.26 23.76 9.79
N PRO A 126 1.81 23.61 11.01
CA PRO A 126 1.21 22.79 12.06
C PRO A 126 -0.26 23.16 12.34
N ASP A 127 -0.59 24.44 12.43
CA ASP A 127 -1.95 24.92 12.71
C ASP A 127 -2.96 24.51 11.64
N THR A 128 -2.52 24.51 10.37
CA THR A 128 -3.33 24.03 9.25
C THR A 128 -3.59 22.53 9.39
N VAL A 129 -2.57 21.75 9.77
CA VAL A 129 -2.73 20.31 10.01
C VAL A 129 -3.68 20.04 11.18
N ILE A 130 -3.57 20.77 12.28
CA ILE A 130 -4.48 20.64 13.44
C ILE A 130 -5.92 20.91 13.00
N SER A 131 -6.15 22.05 12.36
CA SER A 131 -7.48 22.48 11.91
C SER A 131 -8.09 21.51 10.92
N ALA A 132 -7.30 21.07 9.93
CA ALA A 132 -7.75 20.13 8.92
C ALA A 132 -8.01 18.73 9.50
N THR A 133 -7.19 18.27 10.45
CA THR A 133 -7.40 16.96 11.11
C THR A 133 -8.68 16.98 11.94
N GLN A 134 -8.92 18.04 12.70
CA GLN A 134 -10.14 18.19 13.51
C GLN A 134 -11.39 18.25 12.63
N GLU A 135 -11.33 18.96 11.50
CA GLU A 135 -12.41 19.00 10.53
C GLU A 135 -12.62 17.62 9.89
N ALA A 136 -11.55 16.97 9.41
CA ALA A 136 -11.60 15.62 8.85
C ALA A 136 -12.22 14.61 9.80
N PHE A 137 -11.80 14.62 11.07
CA PHE A 137 -12.35 13.75 12.11
C PHE A 137 -13.86 13.98 12.31
N ARG A 138 -14.28 15.24 12.43
CA ARG A 138 -15.71 15.59 12.59
C ARG A 138 -16.55 15.18 11.37
N ARG A 139 -16.04 15.39 10.15
CA ARG A 139 -16.74 15.05 8.91
C ARG A 139 -16.86 13.54 8.72
N LEU A 140 -15.78 12.78 8.98
CA LEU A 140 -15.84 11.31 8.98
C LEU A 140 -16.84 10.78 10.02
N LYS A 141 -16.86 11.35 11.23
CA LYS A 141 -17.86 11.01 12.27
C LYS A 141 -19.30 11.31 11.86
N ARG A 142 -19.51 12.30 10.98
CA ARG A 142 -20.83 12.63 10.41
C ARG A 142 -21.21 11.76 9.22
N GLY A 143 -20.37 10.79 8.84
CA GLY A 143 -20.64 9.85 7.75
C GLY A 143 -20.10 10.28 6.39
N GLU A 144 -19.26 11.33 6.30
CA GLU A 144 -18.61 11.73 5.04
C GLU A 144 -17.44 10.78 4.67
N VAL A 145 -17.75 9.51 4.44
CA VAL A 145 -16.77 8.43 4.21
C VAL A 145 -15.90 8.65 2.98
N ASP A 146 -16.37 9.46 2.01
CA ASP A 146 -15.64 9.79 0.79
C ASP A 146 -14.31 10.50 1.07
N LEU A 147 -14.21 11.20 2.21
CA LEU A 147 -12.96 11.83 2.65
C LEU A 147 -11.89 10.81 3.00
N ALA A 148 -12.25 9.58 3.37
CA ALA A 148 -11.28 8.55 3.75
C ALA A 148 -10.48 7.99 2.56
N TRP A 149 -10.82 8.34 1.32
CA TRP A 149 -10.16 7.82 0.12
C TRP A 149 -9.28 8.88 -0.54
N ASN A 150 -8.03 8.52 -0.84
CA ASN A 150 -7.10 9.40 -1.52
C ASN A 150 -6.58 8.74 -2.79
N ARG A 151 -6.90 9.33 -3.95
CA ARG A 151 -6.45 8.86 -5.27
C ARG A 151 -4.94 8.80 -5.41
N ARG A 152 -4.20 9.51 -4.55
CA ARG A 152 -2.75 9.70 -4.62
C ARG A 152 -2.00 8.98 -3.49
N CYS A 153 -2.57 7.91 -2.92
CA CYS A 153 -1.92 7.11 -1.88
C CYS A 153 -0.82 6.20 -2.46
N PRO A 154 0.48 6.46 -2.18
CA PRO A 154 1.57 5.66 -2.73
C PRO A 154 1.55 4.22 -2.22
N THR A 155 1.21 4.02 -0.94
CA THR A 155 1.13 2.70 -0.31
C THR A 155 0.10 1.82 -1.01
N SER A 156 -1.08 2.38 -1.31
CA SER A 156 -2.16 1.64 -1.96
C SER A 156 -1.82 1.33 -3.42
N LEU A 157 -1.24 2.28 -4.16
CA LEU A 157 -0.84 2.07 -5.55
C LEU A 157 0.21 0.97 -5.68
N VAL A 158 1.33 1.10 -4.98
CA VAL A 158 2.44 0.13 -5.04
C VAL A 158 2.00 -1.23 -4.53
N GLY A 159 1.27 -1.26 -3.41
CA GLY A 159 0.78 -2.52 -2.85
C GLY A 159 -0.22 -3.23 -3.75
N THR A 160 -1.10 -2.49 -4.44
CA THR A 160 -2.02 -3.08 -5.43
C THR A 160 -1.28 -3.63 -6.63
N GLN A 161 -0.32 -2.88 -7.20
CA GLN A 161 0.51 -3.36 -8.31
C GLN A 161 1.28 -4.63 -7.94
N MET A 162 1.85 -4.66 -6.73
CA MET A 162 2.54 -5.84 -6.19
C MET A 162 1.59 -7.04 -6.06
N LEU A 163 0.42 -6.83 -5.43
CA LEU A 163 -0.56 -7.90 -5.25
C LEU A 163 -1.03 -8.47 -6.59
N LEU A 164 -1.40 -7.61 -7.54
CA LEU A 164 -1.85 -8.03 -8.86
C LEU A 164 -0.74 -8.76 -9.63
N THR A 165 0.49 -8.28 -9.54
CA THR A 165 1.64 -8.97 -10.15
C THR A 165 1.78 -10.39 -9.62
N VAL A 166 1.70 -10.58 -8.30
CA VAL A 166 1.81 -11.91 -7.68
C VAL A 166 0.66 -12.81 -8.10
N VAL A 167 -0.59 -12.32 -8.03
CA VAL A 167 -1.78 -13.09 -8.41
C VAL A 167 -1.72 -13.49 -9.89
N LEU A 168 -1.40 -12.54 -10.78
CA LEU A 168 -1.31 -12.80 -12.21
C LEU A 168 -0.13 -13.70 -12.54
N LEU A 169 0.99 -13.61 -11.83
CA LEU A 169 2.10 -14.53 -12.00
C LEU A 169 1.66 -15.95 -11.66
N ILE A 170 0.95 -16.16 -10.55
CA ILE A 170 0.43 -17.49 -10.18
C ILE A 170 -0.50 -18.02 -11.28
N VAL A 171 -1.42 -17.20 -11.78
CA VAL A 171 -2.36 -17.58 -12.85
C VAL A 171 -1.63 -17.93 -14.15
N VAL A 172 -0.72 -17.08 -14.61
CA VAL A 172 0.04 -17.29 -15.85
C VAL A 172 0.96 -18.50 -15.72
N MET A 173 1.56 -18.71 -14.54
CA MET A 173 2.37 -19.91 -14.26
C MET A 173 1.54 -21.19 -14.26
N ALA A 174 0.29 -21.16 -13.78
CA ALA A 174 -0.60 -22.31 -13.83
C ALA A 174 -0.97 -22.70 -15.28
N ILE A 175 -1.09 -21.70 -16.17
CA ILE A 175 -1.41 -21.90 -17.60
C ILE A 175 -0.17 -22.36 -18.38
N TRP A 176 0.95 -21.64 -18.24
CA TRP A 176 2.16 -21.90 -19.02
C TRP A 176 3.05 -23.01 -18.46
N ARG A 177 2.89 -23.38 -17.19
CA ARG A 177 3.60 -24.50 -16.52
C ARG A 177 5.13 -24.44 -16.55
N GLU A 178 5.70 -23.32 -16.99
CA GLU A 178 7.13 -23.08 -17.12
C GLU A 178 7.51 -21.73 -16.49
N PHE A 179 8.59 -21.71 -15.71
CA PHE A 179 9.12 -20.47 -15.14
C PHE A 179 10.09 -19.81 -16.12
N THR A 180 9.54 -19.27 -17.20
CA THR A 180 10.30 -18.54 -18.23
C THR A 180 10.05 -17.04 -18.14
N ALA A 181 10.83 -16.27 -18.89
CA ALA A 181 10.77 -14.80 -18.86
C ALA A 181 9.44 -14.20 -19.37
N PRO A 182 8.78 -14.76 -20.41
CA PRO A 182 7.47 -14.25 -20.86
C PRO A 182 6.37 -14.28 -19.78
N PRO A 183 6.16 -15.38 -19.02
CA PRO A 183 5.16 -15.43 -17.92
C PRO A 183 5.32 -14.28 -16.94
N LEU A 184 6.58 -14.06 -16.56
CA LEU A 184 6.95 -13.02 -15.61
C LEU A 184 6.68 -11.62 -16.18
N LEU A 185 7.05 -11.36 -17.43
CA LEU A 185 6.81 -10.08 -18.09
C LEU A 185 5.33 -9.75 -18.21
N ILE A 186 4.50 -10.71 -18.60
CA ILE A 186 3.05 -10.51 -18.73
C ILE A 186 2.45 -10.16 -17.38
N ALA A 187 2.80 -10.91 -16.33
CA ALA A 187 2.29 -10.65 -14.99
C ALA A 187 2.72 -9.28 -14.44
N LEU A 188 3.98 -8.89 -14.66
CA LEU A 188 4.51 -7.59 -14.25
C LEU A 188 3.81 -6.43 -14.99
N LEU A 189 3.70 -6.52 -16.32
CA LEU A 189 3.03 -5.49 -17.13
C LEU A 189 1.55 -5.36 -16.77
N ALA A 190 0.86 -6.49 -16.65
CA ALA A 190 -0.56 -6.50 -16.31
C ALA A 190 -0.80 -5.97 -14.88
N GLY A 191 0.01 -6.39 -13.89
CA GLY A 191 -0.09 -5.87 -12.54
C GLY A 191 0.18 -4.37 -12.45
N ALA A 192 1.15 -3.88 -13.23
CA ALA A 192 1.50 -2.48 -13.26
C ALA A 192 0.44 -1.60 -13.96
N LEU A 193 -0.19 -2.10 -15.04
CA LEU A 193 -1.24 -1.41 -15.79
C LEU A 193 -2.60 -1.43 -15.08
N LEU A 194 -2.93 -2.55 -14.45
CA LEU A 194 -4.20 -2.73 -13.73
C LEU A 194 -4.16 -2.12 -12.32
N GLY A 195 -2.98 -1.91 -11.74
CA GLY A 195 -2.83 -1.34 -10.39
C GLY A 195 -3.48 0.03 -10.18
N PRO A 196 -3.20 1.06 -11.01
CA PRO A 196 -3.80 2.39 -10.85
C PRO A 196 -5.34 2.41 -10.82
N PRO A 197 -6.07 1.79 -11.77
CA PRO A 197 -7.53 1.79 -11.72
C PRO A 197 -8.11 0.93 -10.60
N ILE A 198 -7.40 -0.12 -10.15
CA ILE A 198 -7.87 -1.04 -9.10
C ILE A 198 -7.54 -0.53 -7.69
N SER A 199 -6.49 0.27 -7.52
CA SER A 199 -6.03 0.77 -6.21
C SER A 199 -7.12 1.49 -5.39
N PRO A 200 -7.94 2.40 -5.95
CA PRO A 200 -9.03 3.04 -5.21
C PRO A 200 -10.08 2.05 -4.69
N PHE A 201 -10.32 0.95 -5.40
CA PHE A 201 -11.22 -0.10 -4.96
C PHE A 201 -10.66 -0.81 -3.72
N LEU A 202 -9.38 -1.23 -3.75
CA LEU A 202 -8.75 -1.84 -2.57
C LEU A 202 -8.71 -0.89 -1.37
N GLN A 203 -8.53 0.41 -1.60
CA GLN A 203 -8.62 1.38 -0.52
C GLN A 203 -9.96 1.30 0.20
N ARG A 204 -11.07 1.35 -0.55
CA ARG A 204 -12.42 1.36 -0.01
C ARG A 204 -12.77 0.10 0.78
N TRP A 205 -12.28 -1.05 0.34
CA TRP A 205 -12.70 -2.35 0.91
C TRP A 205 -11.70 -2.97 1.89
N LEU A 206 -10.40 -2.70 1.73
CA LEU A 206 -9.34 -3.46 2.40
C LEU A 206 -8.31 -2.62 3.13
N LEU A 207 -8.01 -1.40 2.67
CA LEU A 207 -6.85 -0.64 3.18
C LEU A 207 -7.23 0.55 4.06
N VAL A 208 -8.52 0.87 4.17
CA VAL A 208 -9.04 2.00 4.92
C VAL A 208 -10.27 1.56 5.71
N ASP A 209 -10.44 2.12 6.91
CA ASP A 209 -11.62 1.92 7.74
C ASP A 209 -12.13 3.30 8.21
N PRO A 210 -13.21 3.83 7.63
CA PRO A 210 -13.72 5.15 7.96
C PRO A 210 -14.43 5.19 9.32
N ASP A 211 -14.71 4.04 9.95
CA ASP A 211 -15.28 4.00 11.29
C ASP A 211 -14.22 4.39 12.33
N LEU A 212 -14.33 5.62 12.82
CA LEU A 212 -13.44 6.18 13.84
C LEU A 212 -14.02 6.11 15.26
N GLU A 213 -15.05 5.31 15.54
CA GLU A 213 -15.68 5.18 16.88
C GLU A 213 -14.67 5.01 18.02
N SER A 214 -13.69 4.15 17.83
CA SER A 214 -12.67 3.84 18.84
C SER A 214 -11.51 4.84 18.89
N LEU A 215 -11.45 5.85 18.02
CA LEU A 215 -10.34 6.79 17.96
C LEU A 215 -10.68 8.16 18.57
N GLN A 216 -9.72 8.71 19.30
CA GLN A 216 -9.68 10.10 19.73
C GLN A 216 -8.47 10.79 19.13
N PHE A 217 -8.70 12.01 18.65
CA PHE A 217 -7.64 12.94 18.28
C PHE A 217 -7.04 13.54 19.56
N ARG A 218 -5.71 13.48 19.70
CA ARG A 218 -5.03 13.95 20.92
C ARG A 218 -4.27 15.25 20.69
N ASP A 219 -3.28 15.22 19.80
CA ASP A 219 -2.37 16.35 19.59
C ASP A 219 -1.62 16.21 18.26
N VAL A 220 -0.99 17.29 17.80
CA VAL A 220 -0.09 17.33 16.64
C VAL A 220 1.32 17.66 17.11
N GLU A 221 2.23 16.70 16.99
CA GLU A 221 3.63 16.89 17.29
C GLU A 221 4.42 17.33 16.06
N VAL A 222 5.09 18.47 16.19
CA VAL A 222 6.04 18.95 15.19
C VAL A 222 7.38 18.28 15.44
N ARG A 223 7.77 17.34 14.59
CA ARG A 223 9.08 16.71 14.69
C ARG A 223 10.10 17.48 13.86
N GLN A 224 10.92 18.28 14.54
CA GLN A 224 11.99 19.00 13.84
C GLN A 224 13.05 18.01 13.31
N PRO A 225 13.47 18.13 12.04
CA PRO A 225 14.60 17.38 11.50
C PRO A 225 15.86 17.71 12.30
N THR A 226 16.47 16.72 12.95
CA THR A 226 17.71 16.91 13.70
C THR A 226 18.92 16.83 12.76
N GLY A 227 19.73 17.89 12.67
CA GLY A 227 21.02 17.90 11.94
C GLY A 227 21.22 19.06 10.95
N ARG A 228 22.48 19.40 10.65
CA ARG A 228 22.88 20.53 9.77
C ARG A 228 22.34 20.42 8.33
N LEU A 229 22.32 19.21 7.76
CA LEU A 229 21.72 18.92 6.45
C LEU A 229 20.18 18.91 6.51
N ALA A 230 19.64 18.72 7.72
CA ALA A 230 18.22 18.60 8.03
C ALA A 230 17.53 19.99 8.09
N MET A 231 18.27 21.05 8.41
CA MET A 231 17.80 22.44 8.41
C MET A 231 17.49 22.96 6.99
N LEU A 232 18.28 22.58 5.99
CA LEU A 232 17.98 22.81 4.57
C LEU A 232 16.74 22.04 4.10
N SER A 233 16.49 20.86 4.69
CA SER A 233 15.27 20.09 4.43
C SER A 233 14.04 20.59 5.20
N PHE A 234 14.21 21.44 6.22
CA PHE A 234 13.11 22.01 7.00
C PHE A 234 12.16 22.84 6.13
N PHE A 235 12.71 23.67 5.23
CA PHE A 235 11.94 24.49 4.31
C PHE A 235 11.30 23.71 3.16
N VAL A 236 11.74 22.46 2.94
CA VAL A 236 11.31 21.64 1.80
C VAL A 236 10.40 20.47 2.24
N TYR A 237 10.59 19.92 3.46
CA TYR A 237 9.89 18.75 4.00
C TYR A 237 9.96 18.68 5.54
N SER A 238 9.11 19.42 6.27
CA SER A 238 8.96 19.18 7.72
C SER A 238 8.03 17.98 7.98
N PRO A 239 8.49 16.91 8.68
CA PRO A 239 7.63 15.79 9.02
C PRO A 239 6.76 16.14 10.24
N LEU A 240 5.49 16.44 10.00
CA LEU A 240 4.49 16.59 11.06
C LEU A 240 3.97 15.21 11.46
N PHE A 241 3.74 14.98 12.74
CA PHE A 241 3.14 13.74 13.24
C PHE A 241 1.87 14.05 14.03
N VAL A 242 0.76 13.54 13.53
CA VAL A 242 -0.55 13.69 14.20
C VAL A 242 -0.75 12.47 15.09
N ARG A 243 -0.99 12.67 16.39
CA ARG A 243 -1.22 11.57 17.34
C ARG A 243 -2.69 11.24 17.49
N THR A 244 -2.98 9.95 17.43
CA THR A 244 -4.29 9.36 17.74
C THR A 244 -4.17 8.43 18.94
N ALA A 245 -5.16 8.48 19.82
CA ALA A 245 -5.31 7.57 20.94
C ALA A 245 -6.56 6.72 20.72
N VAL A 246 -6.56 5.50 21.25
CA VAL A 246 -7.77 4.68 21.28
C VAL A 246 -8.54 5.03 22.54
N VAL A 247 -9.83 5.27 22.38
CA VAL A 247 -10.77 5.31 23.50
C VAL A 247 -10.94 3.86 23.94
N PRO A 248 -10.59 3.48 25.18
CA PRO A 248 -10.83 2.13 25.66
C PRO A 248 -12.33 1.82 25.54
N GLN A 249 -12.68 0.87 24.65
CA GLN A 249 -14.03 0.33 24.59
C GLN A 249 -14.12 -0.84 25.57
N GLY A 250 -14.66 -0.57 26.77
CA GLY A 250 -14.93 -1.60 27.78
C GLY A 250 -15.18 -1.01 29.18
N ARG A 251 -16.45 -1.10 29.64
CA ARG A 251 -16.97 -1.01 31.03
C ARG A 251 -16.05 -0.40 32.09
N GLY A 252 -15.85 0.91 32.07
CA GLY A 252 -15.59 1.60 33.34
C GLY A 252 -16.90 1.64 34.12
N LYS A 253 -16.92 1.18 35.38
CA LYS A 253 -17.96 1.59 36.34
C LYS A 253 -17.83 3.11 36.53
N GLY A 254 -18.42 3.86 35.61
CA GLY A 254 -18.60 5.30 35.75
C GLY A 254 -20.02 5.54 36.22
N GLY A 255 -20.15 6.24 37.34
CA GLY A 255 -21.41 6.79 37.82
C GLY A 255 -21.37 8.32 37.71
N GLU A 256 -22.56 8.93 37.75
CA GLU A 256 -22.71 10.35 38.05
C GLU A 256 -22.41 10.59 39.53
N VAL A 257 -21.67 11.65 39.83
CA VAL A 257 -21.47 12.12 41.21
C VAL A 257 -22.38 13.31 41.42
N THR A 258 -23.36 13.11 42.29
CA THR A 258 -24.15 14.22 42.84
C THR A 258 -23.53 14.57 44.19
N LEU A 259 -23.12 15.82 44.36
CA LEU A 259 -22.71 16.33 45.66
C LEU A 259 -23.97 16.71 46.41
N ILE A 260 -24.19 16.08 47.57
CA ILE A 260 -25.24 16.49 48.51
C ILE A 260 -24.58 17.38 49.54
N THR A 261 -24.95 18.65 49.52
CA THR A 261 -24.47 19.65 50.48
C THR A 261 -25.16 19.47 51.86
N SER A 262 -24.66 20.12 52.90
CA SER A 262 -25.19 20.01 54.28
C SER A 262 -26.66 20.46 54.43
N ASP A 263 -27.15 21.22 53.46
CA ASP A 263 -28.52 21.70 53.28
C ASP A 263 -29.37 20.84 52.31
N GLN A 264 -28.88 19.66 51.94
CA GLN A 264 -29.53 18.70 51.03
C GLN A 264 -29.76 19.21 49.60
N GLU A 265 -28.93 20.15 49.14
CA GLU A 265 -28.93 20.55 47.74
C GLU A 265 -28.11 19.55 46.91
N GLU A 266 -28.72 19.01 45.86
CA GLU A 266 -28.07 18.09 44.93
C GLU A 266 -27.43 18.87 43.78
N ILE A 267 -26.09 18.90 43.75
CA ILE A 267 -25.32 19.57 42.70
C ILE A 267 -24.64 18.51 41.82
N GLU A 268 -24.94 18.49 40.52
CA GLU A 268 -24.28 17.61 39.55
C GLU A 268 -22.78 17.99 39.44
N ALA A 269 -21.92 17.14 40.01
CA ALA A 269 -20.47 17.35 40.05
C ALA A 269 -19.72 16.65 38.90
N GLY A 270 -20.47 16.11 37.93
CA GLY A 270 -19.96 15.48 36.73
C GLY A 270 -19.71 13.98 36.85
N SER A 271 -19.16 13.40 35.78
CA SER A 271 -18.94 11.95 35.65
C SER A 271 -17.48 11.57 35.92
N TYR A 272 -17.24 10.46 36.60
CA TYR A 272 -15.90 9.88 36.78
C TYR A 272 -15.82 8.48 36.18
N ARG A 273 -14.60 8.00 35.93
CA ARG A 273 -14.32 6.59 35.64
C ARG A 273 -13.15 6.11 36.47
N LEU A 274 -13.36 4.99 37.16
CA LEU A 274 -12.28 4.27 37.82
C LEU A 274 -11.49 3.47 36.77
N ARG A 275 -10.18 3.45 36.97
CA ARG A 275 -9.21 2.70 36.16
C ARG A 275 -8.71 1.56 37.04
N ASP A 276 -8.93 0.32 36.60
CA ASP A 276 -8.29 -0.87 37.19
C ASP A 276 -6.79 -0.89 36.85
#